data_AF-A0A0Q8NLT4-F1
#
_entry.id   AF-A0A0Q8NLT4-F1
#
_cell.length_a   1.000
_cell.length_b   1.000
_cell.length_c   1.000
_cell.angle_alpha   90.00
_cell.angle_beta   90.00
_cell.angle_gamma   90.00
#
_symmetry.space_group_name_H-M   'P 1'
#
loop_
_entity.id
_entity.type
_entity.pdbx_description
1 polymer ?
#
loop_
_entity_poly.entity_id
_entity_poly.type
_entity_poly.pdbx_seq_one_letter_code
_entity_poly.pdbx_strand_id
1 'polypeptide(L)'
;MAGLKPPLEALSARLRLAVERGWEDLGRVDVAMFRIEQADLVLGRLEGAVVPHTFVWVSRSADDVDAALDILLSALGIDRKALAFRGSVEMGFEVFDGSSG
;
A
#
# COMPACT_ATOMS: atom_id res chain seq x y z
N MET A 1 -0.99 -7.75 -0.57
CA MET A 1 -1.22 -6.49 -1.30
C MET A 1 -2.51 -5.88 -0.78
N ALA A 2 -2.50 -4.57 -0.51
CA ALA A 2 -3.68 -3.84 -0.05
C ALA A 2 -3.82 -2.50 -0.78
N GLY A 3 -5.01 -1.90 -0.78
CA GLY A 3 -5.27 -0.60 -1.40
C GLY A 3 -5.66 0.47 -0.38
N LEU A 4 -4.93 1.59 -0.33
CA LEU A 4 -5.22 2.76 0.51
C LEU A 4 -6.02 3.82 -0.28
N LYS A 5 -7.03 4.41 0.38
CA LYS A 5 -7.85 5.51 -0.16
C LYS A 5 -7.08 6.83 -0.38
N PRO A 6 -6.17 7.27 0.50
CA PRO A 6 -5.41 8.51 0.29
C PRO A 6 -4.46 8.44 -0.93
N PRO A 7 -4.17 9.58 -1.59
CA PRO A 7 -3.24 9.62 -2.73
C PRO A 7 -1.78 9.46 -2.28
N LEU A 8 -0.96 8.87 -3.15
CA LEU A 8 0.46 8.57 -2.89
C LEU A 8 1.26 9.82 -2.47
N GLU A 9 0.98 10.98 -3.06
CA GLU A 9 1.68 12.22 -2.77
C GLU A 9 1.49 12.65 -1.31
N ALA A 10 0.28 12.50 -0.78
CA ALA A 10 -0.03 12.82 0.62
C ALA A 10 0.65 11.83 1.59
N LEU A 11 0.72 10.55 1.22
CA LEU A 11 1.38 9.51 2.01
C LEU A 11 2.90 9.68 2.01
N SER A 12 3.49 9.96 0.86
CA SER A 12 4.93 10.17 0.69
C SER A 12 5.41 11.39 1.48
N ALA A 13 4.61 12.47 1.50
CA ALA A 13 4.91 13.66 2.30
C ALA A 13 4.94 13.36 3.81
N ARG A 14 4.04 12.50 4.31
CA ARG A 14 4.02 12.09 5.74
C ARG A 14 5.24 11.25 6.12
N LEU A 15 5.69 10.39 5.20
CA LEU A 15 6.83 9.50 5.42
C LEU A 15 8.19 10.09 5.01
N ARG A 16 8.22 11.32 4.47
CA ARG A 16 9.42 11.98 3.92
C ARG A 16 10.14 11.15 2.85
N LEU A 17 9.38 10.47 2.00
CA LEU A 17 9.94 9.58 0.98
C LEU A 17 10.15 10.31 -0.35
N ALA A 18 11.21 9.93 -1.06
CA ALA A 18 11.35 10.26 -2.48
C ALA A 18 10.50 9.29 -3.30
N VAL A 19 9.66 9.82 -4.18
CA VAL A 19 8.86 9.03 -5.13
C VAL A 19 9.68 8.86 -6.40
N GLU A 20 9.94 7.61 -6.78
CA GLU A 20 10.62 7.27 -8.02
C GLU A 20 9.60 6.96 -9.13
N ARG A 21 9.94 7.36 -10.36
CA ARG A 21 9.10 7.15 -11.54
C ARG A 21 9.67 6.05 -12.42
N GLY A 22 8.98 4.92 -12.46
CA GLY A 22 9.26 3.79 -13.35
C GLY A 22 9.86 2.59 -12.61
N TRP A 23 9.35 1.41 -12.95
CA TRP A 23 9.92 0.12 -12.56
C TRP A 23 9.98 -0.73 -13.83
N GLU A 24 11.16 -1.23 -14.18
CA GLU A 24 11.32 -2.12 -15.34
C GLU A 24 10.31 -3.29 -15.24
N ASP A 25 9.66 -3.59 -16.36
CA ASP A 25 8.58 -4.57 -16.57
C ASP A 25 7.15 -4.23 -16.09
N LEU A 26 6.91 -3.12 -15.38
CA LEU A 26 5.55 -2.73 -14.92
C LEU A 26 4.96 -1.49 -15.62
N GLY A 27 5.71 -0.81 -16.50
CA GLY A 27 5.30 0.45 -17.14
C GLY A 27 5.62 1.69 -16.28
N ARG A 28 4.90 2.81 -16.50
CA ARG A 28 5.08 4.03 -15.67
C ARG A 28 4.38 3.84 -14.32
N VAL A 29 5.15 3.46 -13.32
CA VAL A 29 4.68 3.33 -11.93
C VAL A 29 5.29 4.46 -11.10
N ASP A 30 4.48 5.17 -10.33
CA ASP A 30 5.01 6.00 -9.23
C ASP A 30 5.15 5.09 -8.00
N VAL A 31 6.38 4.92 -7.50
CA VAL A 31 6.68 4.00 -6.40
C VAL A 31 7.53 4.67 -5.33
N ALA A 32 7.22 4.40 -4.07
CA ALA A 32 8.11 4.70 -2.95
C ALA A 32 8.40 3.39 -2.19
N MET A 33 9.67 3.01 -2.13
CA MET A 33 10.15 1.89 -1.33
C MET A 33 10.74 2.42 -0.03
N PHE A 34 10.39 1.78 1.09
CA PHE A 34 10.88 2.20 2.39
C PHE A 34 10.74 1.09 3.41
N ARG A 35 11.49 1.25 4.50
CA ARG A 35 11.41 0.38 5.67
C ARG A 35 10.86 1.18 6.84
N ILE A 36 9.83 0.65 7.49
CA ILE A 36 9.40 1.12 8.82
C ILE A 36 9.67 -0.01 9.79
N GLU A 37 10.47 0.26 10.81
CA GLU A 37 10.99 -0.77 11.73
C GLU A 37 11.72 -1.89 10.97
N GLN A 38 11.11 -3.08 10.86
CA GLN A 38 11.62 -4.24 10.13
C GLN A 38 10.76 -4.61 8.91
N ALA A 39 9.68 -3.85 8.63
CA ALA A 39 8.78 -4.12 7.53
C ALA A 39 9.28 -3.41 6.25
N ASP A 40 9.64 -4.20 5.25
CA ASP A 40 9.94 -3.72 3.90
C ASP A 40 8.65 -3.56 3.10
N LEU A 41 8.38 -2.31 2.71
CA LEU A 41 7.11 -1.89 2.13
C LEU A 41 7.33 -1.13 0.83
N VAL A 42 6.35 -1.28 -0.07
CA VAL A 42 6.29 -0.54 -1.31
C VAL A 42 4.91 0.09 -1.40
N LEU A 43 4.87 1.41 -1.62
CA LEU A 43 3.67 2.11 -2.02
C LEU A 43 3.74 2.43 -3.50
N GLY A 44 2.63 2.30 -4.22
CA GLY A 44 2.62 2.74 -5.60
C GLY A 44 1.23 2.81 -6.23
N ARG A 45 1.18 3.44 -7.40
CA ARG A 45 -0.04 3.59 -8.20
C ARG A 45 0.13 2.84 -9.52
N LEU A 46 -0.84 1.98 -9.83
CA LEU A 46 -0.86 1.24 -11.09
C LEU A 46 -1.59 2.04 -12.18
N GLU A 47 -0.91 2.34 -13.29
CA GLU A 47 -1.52 2.99 -14.45
C GLU A 47 -2.55 2.05 -15.10
N GLY A 48 -3.75 2.55 -15.42
CA GLY A 48 -4.83 1.75 -16.01
C GLY A 48 -5.68 0.94 -15.02
N ALA A 49 -5.41 1.02 -13.71
CA ALA A 49 -6.30 0.46 -12.71
C ALA A 49 -7.69 1.14 -12.78
N VAL A 50 -8.76 0.32 -12.79
CA VAL A 50 -10.15 0.81 -12.84
C VAL A 50 -10.48 1.72 -11.66
N VAL A 51 -9.83 1.50 -10.52
CA VAL A 51 -10.05 2.26 -9.28
C VAL A 51 -8.73 2.92 -8.86
N PRO A 52 -8.72 4.23 -8.52
CA PRO A 52 -7.50 4.98 -8.23
C PRO A 52 -7.01 4.74 -6.79
N HIS A 53 -6.68 3.49 -6.45
CA HIS A 53 -6.11 3.14 -5.15
C HIS A 53 -4.59 3.30 -5.13
N THR A 54 -4.05 3.63 -3.95
CA THR A 54 -2.62 3.46 -3.68
C THR A 54 -2.38 2.03 -3.22
N PHE A 55 -1.64 1.25 -3.98
CA PHE A 55 -1.31 -0.13 -3.64
C PHE A 55 -0.17 -0.18 -2.64
N VAL A 56 -0.28 -1.11 -1.70
CA VAL A 56 0.73 -1.46 -0.70
C VAL A 56 1.18 -2.88 -1.00
N TRP A 57 2.47 -3.07 -1.27
CA TRP A 57 3.10 -4.39 -1.29
C TRP A 57 3.97 -4.55 -0.05
N VAL A 58 3.77 -5.66 0.64
CA VAL A 58 4.63 -6.11 1.74
C VAL A 58 5.59 -7.14 1.16
N SER A 59 6.86 -7.08 1.54
CA SER A 59 7.85 -8.09 1.13
C SER A 59 7.35 -9.50 1.44
N ARG A 60 7.65 -10.45 0.54
CA ARG A 60 7.37 -11.89 0.76
C ARG A 60 8.14 -12.49 1.93
N SER A 61 9.18 -11.80 2.42
CA SER A 61 9.95 -12.20 3.59
C SER A 61 9.29 -11.81 4.91
N ALA A 62 8.15 -11.10 4.90
CA ALA A 62 7.43 -10.76 6.11
C ALA A 62 6.67 -11.98 6.63
N ASP A 63 6.91 -12.33 7.90
CA ASP A 63 6.24 -13.45 8.57
C ASP A 63 4.76 -13.15 8.87
N ASP A 64 4.42 -11.87 9.06
CA ASP A 64 3.07 -11.40 9.31
C ASP A 64 2.77 -10.13 8.47
N VAL A 65 1.99 -10.33 7.41
CA VAL A 65 1.59 -9.26 6.49
C VAL A 65 0.65 -8.26 7.16
N ASP A 66 -0.19 -8.69 8.10
CA ASP A 66 -1.17 -7.82 8.75
C ASP A 66 -0.49 -6.93 9.78
N ALA A 67 0.46 -7.47 10.53
CA ALA A 67 1.30 -6.68 11.42
C ALA A 67 2.11 -5.61 10.67
N ALA A 68 2.71 -5.98 9.52
CA ALA A 68 3.42 -5.02 8.67
C ALA A 68 2.50 -3.91 8.13
N LEU A 69 1.26 -4.25 7.79
CA LEU A 69 0.25 -3.28 7.40
C LEU A 69 -0.15 -2.35 8.56
N ASP A 70 -0.31 -2.88 9.76
CA ASP A 70 -0.66 -2.08 10.94
C ASP A 70 0.42 -1.07 11.30
N ILE A 71 1.69 -1.46 11.22
CA ILE A 71 2.84 -0.56 11.40
C ILE A 71 2.75 0.60 10.39
N LEU A 72 2.49 0.30 9.12
CA LEU A 72 2.33 1.31 8.08
C LEU A 72 1.14 2.24 8.36
N LEU A 73 -0.02 1.69 8.65
CA LEU A 73 -1.24 2.46 8.94
C LEU A 73 -1.04 3.39 10.14
N SER A 74 -0.39 2.88 11.20
CA SER A 74 -0.05 3.64 12.40
C SER A 74 0.92 4.78 12.09
N ALA A 75 1.99 4.51 11.34
CA ALA A 75 2.97 5.52 10.93
C ALA A 75 2.35 6.61 10.06
N LEU A 76 1.36 6.25 9.24
CA LEU A 76 0.59 7.19 8.42
C LEU A 76 -0.51 7.91 9.19
N GLY A 77 -0.83 7.48 10.42
CA GLY A 77 -1.93 8.01 11.22
C GLY A 77 -3.31 7.78 10.57
N ILE A 78 -3.50 6.62 9.94
CA ILE A 78 -4.75 6.24 9.26
C ILE A 78 -5.29 4.91 9.82
N ASP A 79 -6.61 4.81 9.88
CA ASP A 79 -7.30 3.63 10.41
C ASP A 79 -7.41 2.50 9.36
N ARG A 80 -7.55 1.24 9.80
CA ARG A 80 -7.79 0.08 8.92
C ARG A 80 -8.99 0.25 7.99
N LYS A 81 -10.00 1.05 8.35
CA LYS A 81 -11.15 1.43 7.48
C LYS A 81 -10.73 2.19 6.21
N ALA A 82 -9.49 2.66 6.13
CA ALA A 82 -8.91 3.25 4.94
C ALA A 82 -8.51 2.22 3.87
N LEU A 83 -8.44 0.93 4.24
CA LEU A 83 -8.22 -0.16 3.29
C LEU A 83 -9.48 -0.36 2.43
N ALA A 84 -9.28 -0.55 1.13
CA ALA A 84 -10.32 -0.95 0.21
C ALA A 84 -10.36 -2.47 0.02
N PHE A 85 -9.20 -3.12 0.09
CA PHE A 85 -9.06 -4.57 0.02
C PHE A 85 -7.72 -5.02 0.61
N ARG A 86 -7.60 -6.30 0.92
CA ARG A 86 -6.37 -6.97 1.36
C ARG A 86 -6.35 -8.42 0.86
N GLY A 87 -5.20 -8.87 0.37
CA GLY A 87 -5.05 -10.25 -0.06
C GLY A 87 -3.79 -10.53 -0.85
N SER A 88 -3.72 -11.72 -1.43
CA SER A 88 -2.65 -12.11 -2.35
C SER A 88 -3.23 -12.81 -3.57
N VAL A 89 -2.40 -12.97 -4.61
CA VAL A 89 -2.81 -13.70 -5.81
C VAL A 89 -3.12 -15.17 -5.47
N GLU A 90 -2.39 -15.73 -4.50
CA GLU A 90 -2.56 -17.12 -4.08
C GLU A 90 -3.79 -17.33 -3.18
N MET A 91 -4.09 -16.37 -2.29
CA MET A 91 -5.16 -16.51 -1.28
C MET A 91 -6.46 -15.76 -1.63
N GLY A 92 -6.48 -15.02 -2.74
CA GLY A 92 -7.59 -14.14 -3.09
C GLY A 92 -7.59 -12.83 -2.29
N PHE A 93 -8.59 -11.99 -2.54
CA PHE A 93 -8.71 -10.65 -1.96
C PHE A 93 -10.00 -10.52 -1.15
N GLU A 94 -9.86 -10.07 0.10
CA GLU A 94 -10.94 -9.58 0.94
C GLU A 94 -11.18 -8.10 0.62
N VAL A 95 -12.44 -7.73 0.36
CA VAL A 95 -12.84 -6.34 0.05
C VAL A 95 -13.48 -5.71 1.28
N PHE A 96 -13.04 -4.49 1.62
CA PHE A 96 -13.58 -3.71 2.72
C PHE A 96 -14.49 -2.61 2.17
N ASP A 97 -15.77 -2.94 2.00
CA ASP A 97 -16.79 -1.93 1.74
C ASP A 97 -16.96 -1.12 3.02
N GLY A 98 -16.66 0.18 2.97
CA GLY A 98 -16.67 1.10 4.12
C GLY A 98 -18.04 1.34 4.80
N SER A 99 -18.93 0.36 4.78
CA SER A 99 -20.27 0.38 5.35
C SER A 99 -20.23 -0.17 6.78
N SER A 100 -19.77 0.66 7.72
CA SER A 100 -20.25 0.56 9.10
C SER A 100 -21.16 1.75 9.32
N GLY A 101 -22.46 1.54 9.12
CA GLY A 101 -23.48 2.39 9.73
C GLY A 101 -23.53 2.17 11.24
#